data_AF-A0A1S9TWA8-F1
#
_entry.id   AF-A0A1S9TWA8-F1
#
_cell.length_a   1.000
_cell.length_b   1.000
_cell.length_c   1.000
_cell.angle_alpha   90.00
_cell.angle_beta   90.00
_cell.angle_gamma   90.00
#
_symmetry.space_group_name_H-M   'P 1'
#
loop_
_entity.id
_entity.type
_entity.pdbx_description
1 polymer ?
#
loop_
_entity_poly.entity_id
_entity_poly.type
_entity_poly.pdbx_seq_one_letter_code
_entity_poly.pdbx_strand_id
1 'polypeptide(L)' 'MRSRLKEILDSKGFKYSFVAKKASISNSTMTNLIKGATPTLPVAYRISKFLELHIEDIWFEEDQKICKYGDNK' A
#
# COMPACT_ATOMS: atom_id res chain seq x y z
N MET A 1 7.92 6.75 1.70
CA MET A 1 6.74 6.12 1.08
C MET A 1 5.53 6.42 1.95
N ARG A 2 4.47 6.98 1.37
CA ARG A 2 3.17 7.18 2.03
C ARG A 2 2.27 5.98 1.75
N SER A 3 1.17 5.89 2.49
CA SER A 3 0.20 4.81 2.38
C SER A 3 -1.21 5.38 2.44
N ARG A 4 -2.07 4.96 1.50
CA ARG A 4 -3.52 5.17 1.53
C ARG A 4 -4.28 3.91 1.94
N LEU A 5 -3.58 2.89 2.43
CA LEU A 5 -4.17 1.60 2.79
C LEU A 5 -5.37 1.76 3.72
N LYS A 6 -5.26 2.60 4.76
CA LYS A 6 -6.35 2.82 5.71
C LYS A 6 -7.62 3.33 5.02
N GLU A 7 -7.50 4.39 4.23
CA GLU A 7 -8.61 5.00 3.49
C GLU A 7 -9.28 4.01 2.54
N ILE A 8 -8.47 3.20 1.85
CA ILE A 8 -8.96 2.19 0.91
C ILE A 8 -9.73 1.09 1.64
N LEU A 9 -9.22 0.62 2.78
CA LEU A 9 -9.91 -0.41 3.57
C LEU A 9 -11.21 0.11 4.19
N ASP A 10 -11.18 1.34 4.72
CA ASP A 10 -12.34 1.97 5.35
C ASP A 10 -13.45 2.24 4.31
N SER A 11 -13.08 2.77 3.13
CA SER A 11 -14.04 3.03 2.04
C SER A 11 -14.67 1.77 1.46
N LYS A 12 -13.92 0.67 1.35
CA LYS A 12 -14.43 -0.63 0.92
C LYS A 12 -15.15 -1.42 2.03
N GLY A 13 -15.17 -0.90 3.27
CA GLY A 13 -15.81 -1.56 4.42
C GLY A 13 -15.10 -2.84 4.88
N PHE A 14 -13.81 -3.00 4.58
CA PHE A 14 -13.06 -4.20 4.95
C PHE A 14 -12.62 -4.18 6.41
N LYS A 15 -12.91 -5.26 7.14
CA LYS A 15 -12.32 -5.48 8.47
C LYS A 15 -10.82 -5.73 8.33
N TYR A 16 -9.99 -4.98 9.06
CA TYR A 16 -8.53 -5.10 8.99
C TYR A 16 -8.02 -6.53 9.28
N SER A 17 -8.65 -7.22 10.24
CA SER A 17 -8.33 -8.60 10.57
C SER A 17 -8.67 -9.60 9.45
N PHE A 18 -9.67 -9.30 8.63
CA PHE A 18 -10.00 -10.11 7.46
C PHE A 18 -8.93 -9.97 6.38
N VAL A 19 -8.51 -8.73 6.10
CA VAL A 19 -7.45 -8.44 5.13
C VAL A 19 -6.11 -9.02 5.61
N ALA A 20 -5.80 -8.93 6.90
CA ALA A 20 -4.59 -9.51 7.48
C ALA A 20 -4.50 -11.02 7.23
N LYS A 21 -5.62 -11.75 7.45
CA LYS A 21 -5.71 -13.19 7.15
C LYS A 21 -5.52 -13.47 5.66
N LYS A 22 -6.16 -12.71 4.78
CA LYS A 22 -6.04 -12.87 3.32
C LYS A 22 -4.63 -12.58 2.80
N ALA A 23 -3.95 -11.62 3.40
CA ALA A 23 -2.55 -11.30 3.10
C ALA A 23 -1.55 -12.19 3.87
N SER A 24 -2.02 -13.16 4.66
CA SER A 24 -1.22 -14.02 5.55
C SER A 24 -0.20 -13.24 6.38
N ILE A 25 -0.66 -12.20 7.06
CA ILE A 25 0.10 -11.42 8.04
C ILE A 25 -0.63 -11.38 9.38
N SER A 26 0.10 -11.07 10.46
CA SER A 26 -0.52 -10.88 11.77
C SER A 26 -1.37 -9.60 11.83
N ASN A 27 -2.30 -9.55 12.78
CA ASN A 27 -3.06 -8.34 13.06
C ASN A 27 -2.15 -7.19 13.54
N SER A 28 -1.04 -7.50 14.23
CA SER A 28 -0.06 -6.49 14.64
C SER A 28 0.63 -5.85 13.42
N THR A 29 1.03 -6.65 12.43
CA THR A 29 1.58 -6.14 11.18
C THR A 29 0.56 -5.28 10.44
N MET A 30 -0.70 -5.72 10.35
CA MET A 30 -1.76 -4.91 9.74
C MET A 30 -1.92 -3.54 10.43
N THR A 31 -1.95 -3.50 11.77
CA THR A 31 -2.02 -2.25 12.53
C THR A 31 -0.83 -1.33 12.23
N ASN A 32 0.38 -1.90 12.09
CA ASN A 32 1.56 -1.11 11.72
C ASN A 32 1.45 -0.55 10.29
N LEU A 33 0.97 -1.35 9.33
CA LEU A 33 0.76 -0.88 7.95
C LEU A 33 -0.27 0.25 7.87
N ILE A 34 -1.35 0.16 8.65
CA ILE A 34 -2.38 1.21 8.76
C ILE A 34 -1.80 2.50 9.35
N LYS A 35 -0.85 2.40 10.28
CA LYS A 35 -0.11 3.54 10.85
C LYS A 35 0.93 4.14 9.89
N GLY A 36 1.11 3.55 8.70
CA GLY A 36 2.05 4.05 7.69
C GLY A 36 3.39 3.34 7.65
N ALA A 37 3.52 2.15 8.26
CA ALA A 37 4.72 1.34 8.08
C ALA A 37 4.87 0.90 6.62
N THR A 38 6.12 0.80 6.16
CA THR A 38 6.47 0.30 4.84
C THR A 38 6.32 -1.24 4.81
N PRO A 39 5.47 -1.81 3.94
CA PRO A 39 5.43 -3.25 3.73
C PRO A 39 6.70 -3.76 3.04
N THR A 40 6.95 -5.06 3.18
CA THR A 40 7.85 -5.77 2.26
C THR A 40 7.13 -6.00 0.92
N LEU A 41 7.88 -6.16 -0.17
CA LEU A 41 7.31 -6.37 -1.50
C LEU A 41 6.30 -7.54 -1.56
N PRO A 42 6.54 -8.73 -0.95
CA PRO A 42 5.56 -9.81 -0.95
C PRO A 42 4.28 -9.48 -0.19
N VAL A 43 4.36 -8.67 0.88
CA VAL A 43 3.18 -8.23 1.64
C VAL A 43 2.38 -7.22 0.82
N ALA A 44 3.06 -6.24 0.23
CA ALA A 44 2.44 -5.25 -0.64
C ALA A 44 1.70 -5.91 -1.81
N TYR A 45 2.36 -6.86 -2.48
CA TYR A 45 1.78 -7.61 -3.60
C TYR A 45 0.54 -8.41 -3.21
N ARG A 46 0.55 -9.11 -2.06
CA ARG A 46 -0.62 -9.89 -1.62
C ARG A 46 -1.82 -9.00 -1.30
N ILE A 47 -1.57 -7.87 -0.63
CA ILE A 47 -2.61 -6.90 -0.30
C ILE A 47 -3.15 -6.25 -1.58
N SER A 48 -2.28 -5.86 -2.51
CA SER A 48 -2.70 -5.23 -3.77
C SER A 48 -3.53 -6.19 -4.63
N LYS A 49 -3.16 -7.47 -4.69
CA LYS A 49 -3.97 -8.51 -5.35
C LYS A 49 -5.33 -8.72 -4.70
N PHE A 50 -5.40 -8.71 -3.37
CA PHE A 50 -6.68 -8.81 -2.67
C PHE A 50 -7.59 -7.58 -2.93
N LEU A 51 -7.00 -6.39 -3.04
CA LEU A 51 -7.73 -5.15 -3.25
C LEU A 51 -8.01 -4.84 -4.72
N GLU A 52 -7.45 -5.63 -5.64
CA GLU A 52 -7.48 -5.40 -7.10
C GLU A 52 -6.95 -4.01 -7.49
N LEU A 53 -5.83 -3.62 -6.89
CA LEU A 53 -5.16 -2.32 -7.14
C LEU A 53 -3.69 -2.54 -7.49
N HIS A 54 -3.05 -1.53 -8.09
CA HIS A 54 -1.60 -1.51 -8.18
C HIS A 54 -0.97 -1.23 -6.80
N ILE A 55 0.29 -1.64 -6.62
CA ILE A 55 0.99 -1.40 -5.34
C ILE A 55 1.12 0.11 -5.12
N GLU A 56 1.39 0.83 -6.20
CA GLU A 56 1.63 2.28 -6.25
C GLU A 56 0.36 3.08 -5.93
N ASP A 57 -0.83 2.53 -6.18
CA ASP A 57 -2.11 3.16 -5.79
C ASP A 57 -2.30 3.15 -4.27
N ILE A 58 -1.71 2.17 -3.59
CA ILE A 58 -1.80 1.98 -2.14
C ILE A 58 -0.61 2.66 -1.44
N TRP A 59 0.59 2.49 -1.99
CA TRP A 59 1.85 2.99 -1.45
C TRP A 59 2.64 3.76 -2.50
N PHE A 60 2.85 5.05 -2.26
CA PHE A 60 3.44 5.97 -3.25
C PHE A 60 4.56 6.81 -2.64
N GLU A 61 5.39 7.37 -3.52
CA GLU A 61 6.41 8.36 -3.17
C GLU A 61 5.80 9.76 -3.24
N GLU A 62 6.10 10.62 -2.25
CA GLU A 62 5.55 11.99 -2.19
C GLU A 62 6.16 12.91 -3.26
N ASP A 63 7.36 12.58 -3.75
CA ASP A 63 8.14 13.45 -4.63
C ASP A 63 8.70 12.67 -5.81
N GLN A 64 7.92 12.52 -6.88
CA GLN A 64 8.53 12.49 -8.20
C GLN A 64 8.64 13.92 -8.71
N LYS A 65 9.69 14.64 -8.26
CA LYS A 65 10.29 15.63 -9.16
C LYS A 65 10.76 14.82 -10.36
N ILE A 66 9.99 14.89 -11.45
CA ILE A 66 10.39 14.36 -12.74
C ILE A 66 11.72 15.04 -13.06
N CYS A 67 12.83 14.36 -12.81
CA CYS A 67 14.10 14.73 -13.42
C CYS A 67 13.86 14.56 -14.92
N LYS A 68 13.60 15.67 -15.62
CA LYS A 68 13.45 15.73 -17.07
C LYS A 68 14.79 15.36 -17.70
N TYR A 69 15.10 14.06 -17.77
CA TYR A 69 16.23 13.59 -18.56
C TYR A 69 15.77 13.54 -20.01
N GLY A 70 15.97 14.65 -20.74
CA GLY A 70 15.65 14.68 -22.17
C GLY A 70 15.44 16.03 -22.83
N ASP A 71 15.51 17.17 -22.14
CA ASP A 71 15.54 18.48 -22.80
C ASP A 71 17.00 18.91 -23.07
N ASN A 72 17.71 18.15 -23.90
CA ASN A 72 18.91 18.64 -24.58
C ASN A 72 18.65 18.63 -26.08
N LYS A 73 18.29 19.84 -26.52
CA LYS A 73 18.29 20.45 -27.84
C LYS A 73 19.08 19.73 -28.95
#